data_AF-G0TYX9-F1
#
_entry.id   AF-G0TYX9-F1
#
_cell.length_a   1.000
_cell.length_b   1.000
_cell.length_c   1.000
_cell.angle_alpha   90.00
_cell.angle_beta   90.00
_cell.angle_gamma   90.00
#
_symmetry.space_group_name_H-M   'P 1'
#
loop_
_entity.id
_entity.type
_entity.pdbx_description
1 polymer ?
#
loop_
_entity_poly.entity_id
_entity_poly.type
_entity_poly.pdbx_seq_one_letter_code
_entity_poly.pdbx_strand_id
1 'polypeptide(L)'
;MTQVTADLEYFKCDMCDVYLHKDIFCNHRRECKGLNSTELKKSQCRQIESTLNEDLRHRLASFMPEKKSLVPVDVIERHQQARVRRNVANSYQSDVDKKIEQQLAPEKMQSLAAFLNE
;
A
#
# COMPACT_ATOMS: atom_id res chain seq x y z
N MET A 1 -31.67 -29.48 8.49
CA MET A 1 -31.20 -28.52 7.48
C MET A 1 -31.75 -28.99 6.14
N THR A 2 -32.74 -28.30 5.60
CA THR A 2 -33.32 -28.60 4.29
C THR A 2 -32.24 -28.43 3.23
N GLN A 3 -31.86 -29.53 2.57
CA GLN A 3 -31.05 -29.48 1.35
C GLN A 3 -31.85 -28.68 0.33
N VAL A 4 -31.48 -27.41 0.15
CA VAL A 4 -31.92 -26.59 -0.96
C VAL A 4 -31.21 -27.16 -2.19
N THR A 5 -31.84 -28.11 -2.86
CA THR A 5 -31.51 -28.44 -4.24
C THR A 5 -31.95 -27.24 -5.06
N ALA A 6 -31.06 -26.27 -5.24
CA ALA A 6 -31.26 -25.22 -6.21
C ALA A 6 -31.47 -25.92 -7.56
N ASP A 7 -32.67 -25.78 -8.13
CA ASP A 7 -33.01 -26.33 -9.43
C ASP A 7 -31.89 -25.98 -10.42
N LEU A 8 -31.21 -27.01 -10.92
CA LEU A 8 -30.02 -26.88 -11.76
C LEU A 8 -30.44 -26.43 -13.17
N GLU A 9 -30.92 -25.20 -13.28
CA GLU A 9 -31.17 -24.56 -14.56
C GLU A 9 -29.82 -24.27 -15.22
N TYR A 10 -29.57 -24.92 -16.36
CA TYR A 10 -28.43 -24.63 -17.22
C TYR A 10 -28.78 -23.47 -18.14
N PHE A 11 -27.90 -22.48 -18.21
CA PHE A 11 -27.95 -21.36 -19.13
C PHE A 11 -26.87 -21.51 -20.20
N LYS A 12 -27.21 -21.27 -21.46
CA LYS A 12 -26.24 -21.21 -22.55
C LYS A 12 -25.76 -19.77 -22.69
N CYS A 13 -24.45 -19.53 -22.63
CA CYS A 13 -23.90 -18.21 -22.86
C CYS A 13 -23.95 -17.86 -24.35
N ASP A 14 -24.76 -16.86 -24.72
CA ASP A 14 -24.93 -16.43 -26.12
C ASP A 14 -23.62 -15.94 -26.79
N MET A 15 -22.63 -15.54 -25.99
CA MET A 15 -21.36 -15.01 -26.50
C MET A 15 -20.38 -16.10 -26.95
N CYS A 16 -20.44 -17.28 -26.34
CA CYS A 16 -19.46 -18.34 -26.58
C CYS A 16 -20.05 -19.75 -26.63
N ASP A 17 -21.38 -19.86 -26.62
CA ASP A 17 -22.17 -21.08 -26.70
C ASP A 17 -21.92 -22.14 -25.61
N VAL A 18 -21.22 -21.79 -24.52
CA VAL A 18 -20.96 -22.70 -23.39
C VAL A 18 -22.18 -22.78 -22.47
N TYR A 19 -22.53 -23.99 -22.04
CA TYR A 19 -23.54 -24.23 -21.01
C TYR A 19 -22.93 -24.10 -19.61
N LEU A 20 -23.57 -23.29 -18.77
CA LEU A 20 -23.17 -23.00 -17.40
C LEU A 20 -24.37 -23.11 -16.48
N HIS A 21 -24.12 -23.43 -15.21
CA HIS A 21 -25.16 -23.30 -14.19
C HIS A 21 -25.57 -21.84 -14.00
N LYS A 22 -26.86 -21.62 -13.73
CA LYS A 22 -27.45 -20.32 -13.40
C LYS A 22 -27.02 -19.85 -12.01
N ASP A 23 -25.72 -19.71 -11.81
CA ASP A 23 -25.13 -19.07 -10.65
C ASP A 23 -24.78 -17.61 -10.99
N ILE A 24 -25.30 -16.67 -10.21
CA ILE A 24 -24.97 -15.25 -10.31
C ILE A 24 -23.48 -14.97 -10.07
N PHE A 25 -22.77 -15.90 -9.42
CA PHE A 25 -21.34 -15.87 -9.16
C PHE A 25 -20.51 -16.68 -10.17
N CYS A 26 -21.12 -17.23 -11.22
CA CYS A 26 -20.39 -17.97 -12.24
C CYS A 26 -19.27 -17.12 -12.86
N ASN A 27 -18.02 -17.55 -12.69
CA ASN A 27 -16.83 -16.86 -13.22
C ASN A 27 -16.93 -16.64 -14.73
N HIS A 28 -17.58 -17.57 -15.45
CA HIS A 28 -17.81 -17.45 -16.87
C HIS A 28 -18.56 -16.16 -17.23
N ARG A 29 -19.60 -15.77 -16.49
CA ARG A 29 -20.35 -14.53 -16.77
C ARG A 29 -19.49 -13.27 -16.62
N ARG A 30 -18.48 -13.30 -15.74
CA ARG A 30 -17.59 -12.17 -15.47
C ARG A 30 -16.39 -12.11 -16.41
N GLU A 31 -15.97 -13.26 -16.95
CA GLU A 31 -14.74 -13.40 -17.72
C GLU A 31 -14.97 -13.79 -19.19
N CYS A 32 -16.20 -14.10 -19.61
CA CYS A 32 -16.49 -14.44 -20.99
C CYS A 32 -16.21 -13.24 -21.89
N LYS A 33 -15.39 -13.47 -22.92
CA LYS A 33 -15.05 -12.49 -23.96
C LYS A 33 -15.71 -12.83 -25.31
N GLY A 34 -16.36 -13.98 -25.41
CA GLY A 34 -16.93 -14.52 -26.64
C GLY A 34 -16.04 -15.54 -27.34
N LEU A 35 -16.61 -16.30 -28.27
CA LEU A 35 -15.96 -17.45 -28.93
C LEU A 35 -14.68 -17.07 -29.69
N ASN A 36 -14.74 -15.95 -30.41
CA ASN A 36 -13.66 -15.50 -31.32
C ASN A 36 -12.88 -14.31 -30.76
N SER A 37 -12.95 -14.07 -29.45
CA SER A 37 -12.21 -12.97 -28.83
C SER A 37 -10.72 -13.28 -28.80
N THR A 38 -9.92 -12.31 -29.25
CA THR A 38 -8.46 -12.30 -29.07
C THR A 38 -8.04 -11.69 -27.74
N GLU A 39 -8.98 -11.12 -26.97
CA GLU A 39 -8.72 -10.56 -25.65
C GLU A 39 -8.50 -11.66 -24.60
N LEU A 40 -7.49 -11.44 -23.75
CA LEU A 40 -7.22 -12.30 -22.61
C LEU A 40 -8.27 -12.12 -21.51
N LYS A 41 -8.59 -13.21 -20.82
CA LYS A 41 -9.42 -13.17 -19.61
C LYS A 41 -8.63 -12.56 -18.46
N LYS A 42 -9.33 -11.92 -17.52
CA LYS A 42 -8.70 -11.34 -16.32
C LYS A 42 -7.95 -12.39 -15.50
N SER A 43 -8.50 -13.60 -15.37
CA SER A 43 -7.83 -14.75 -14.74
C SER A 43 -6.52 -15.11 -15.43
N GLN A 44 -6.51 -15.16 -16.77
CA GLN A 44 -5.31 -15.43 -17.55
C GLN A 44 -4.26 -14.33 -17.39
N CYS A 45 -4.66 -13.05 -17.41
CA CYS A 45 -3.73 -11.95 -17.15
C CYS A 45 -3.09 -12.07 -15.76
N ARG A 46 -3.87 -12.39 -14.73
CA ARG A 46 -3.35 -12.60 -13.37
C ARG A 46 -2.39 -13.78 -13.28
N GLN A 47 -2.67 -14.87 -14.00
CA GLN A 47 -1.77 -16.02 -14.08
C GLN A 47 -0.44 -15.63 -14.74
N ILE A 48 -0.49 -14.94 -15.88
CA ILE A 48 0.72 -14.45 -16.57
C ILE A 48 1.52 -13.53 -15.65
N GLU A 49 0.85 -12.61 -14.95
CA GLU A 49 1.48 -11.70 -13.98
C GLU A 49 2.14 -12.47 -12.84
N SER A 50 1.49 -13.49 -12.26
CA SER A 50 2.09 -14.30 -11.21
C SER A 50 3.33 -15.05 -11.69
N THR A 51 3.30 -15.63 -12.88
CA THR A 51 4.43 -16.37 -13.44
C THR A 51 5.61 -15.43 -13.71
N LEU A 52 5.34 -14.25 -14.30
CA LEU A 52 6.39 -13.25 -14.54
C LEU A 52 7.01 -12.75 -13.23
N ASN A 53 6.21 -12.57 -12.19
CA ASN A 53 6.71 -12.15 -10.88
C ASN A 53 7.57 -13.24 -10.23
N GLU A 54 7.21 -14.51 -10.38
CA GLU A 54 8.04 -15.64 -9.91
C GLU A 54 9.36 -15.73 -10.67
N ASP A 55 9.33 -15.62 -12.00
CA ASP A 55 10.53 -15.60 -12.84
C ASP A 55 11.45 -14.43 -12.48
N LEU A 56 10.88 -13.26 -12.22
CA LEU A 56 11.63 -12.08 -11.80
C LEU A 56 12.28 -12.32 -10.44
N ARG A 57 11.56 -12.88 -9.46
CA ARG A 57 12.13 -13.25 -8.16
C ARG A 57 13.26 -14.26 -8.29
N HIS A 58 13.08 -15.28 -9.13
CA HIS A 58 14.12 -16.27 -9.41
C HIS A 58 15.36 -15.64 -10.04
N ARG A 59 15.19 -14.77 -11.04
CA ARG A 59 16.32 -14.04 -11.65
C ARG A 59 17.02 -13.16 -10.63
N LEU A 60 16.30 -12.38 -9.84
CA LEU A 60 16.90 -11.54 -8.79
C LEU A 60 17.67 -12.38 -7.75
N ALA A 61 17.18 -13.56 -7.40
CA ALA A 61 17.89 -14.49 -6.52
C ALA A 61 19.18 -15.03 -7.16
N SER A 62 19.20 -15.26 -8.48
CA SER A 62 20.40 -15.73 -9.21
C SER A 62 21.45 -14.63 -9.44
N PHE A 63 21.06 -13.36 -9.54
CA PHE A 63 21.98 -12.24 -9.79
C PHE A 63 22.67 -11.67 -8.52
N MET A 64 22.37 -12.19 -7.33
CA MET A 64 22.91 -11.68 -6.05
C MET A 64 23.77 -12.75 -5.36
N PRO A 65 25.06 -12.91 -5.72
CA PRO A 65 25.96 -13.81 -5.00
C PRO A 65 26.45 -13.21 -3.66
N GLU A 66 26.19 -11.93 -3.39
CA GLU A 66 26.55 -11.29 -2.12
C GLU A 66 25.37 -10.51 -1.52
N LYS A 67 25.18 -10.70 -0.21
CA LYS A 67 24.18 -10.08 0.66
C LYS A 67 24.20 -8.54 0.57
N LYS A 68 23.65 -7.95 -0.47
CA LYS A 68 22.98 -6.64 -0.36
C LYS A 68 21.51 -6.93 -0.18
N SER A 69 21.08 -6.87 1.08
CA SER A 69 19.67 -6.81 1.45
C SER A 69 18.99 -5.77 0.56
N LEU A 70 18.18 -6.23 -0.39
CA LEU A 70 17.32 -5.38 -1.18
C LEU A 70 16.23 -4.88 -0.25
N VAL A 71 16.55 -3.83 0.51
CA VAL A 71 15.58 -3.13 1.34
C VAL A 71 14.52 -2.59 0.38
N PRO A 72 13.23 -2.97 0.52
CA PRO A 72 12.18 -2.48 -0.36
C PRO A 72 12.21 -0.96 -0.42
N VAL A 73 12.00 -0.40 -1.62
CA VAL A 73 12.05 1.06 -1.86
C VAL A 73 11.14 1.80 -0.87
N ASP A 74 9.95 1.26 -0.59
CA ASP A 74 9.00 1.79 0.40
C ASP A 74 9.61 1.96 1.81
N VAL A 75 10.50 1.05 2.21
CA VAL A 75 11.15 1.09 3.53
C VAL A 75 12.21 2.20 3.54
N ILE A 76 12.95 2.36 2.44
CA ILE A 76 13.93 3.44 2.27
C ILE A 76 13.22 4.80 2.30
N GLU A 77 12.11 4.93 1.57
CA GLU A 77 11.30 6.15 1.54
C GLU A 77 10.71 6.50 2.92
N ARG A 78 10.20 5.51 3.65
CA ARG A 78 9.72 5.71 5.04
C ARG A 78 10.83 6.20 5.96
N HIS A 79 12.04 5.65 5.85
CA HIS A 79 13.19 6.11 6.63
C HIS A 79 13.59 7.54 6.27
N GLN A 80 13.57 7.90 4.98
CA GLN A 80 13.86 9.25 4.53
C GLN A 80 12.81 10.24 5.05
N GLN A 81 11.53 9.92 4.94
CA GLN A 81 10.44 10.73 5.49
C GLN A 81 10.55 10.88 7.02
N ALA A 82 10.91 9.82 7.74
CA ALA A 82 11.13 9.90 9.19
C ALA A 82 12.29 10.82 9.55
N ARG A 83 13.38 10.83 8.77
CA ARG A 83 14.50 11.77 8.96
C ARG A 83 14.06 13.21 8.75
N VAL A 84 13.32 13.48 7.68
CA VAL A 84 12.79 14.83 7.38
C VAL A 84 11.90 15.31 8.53
N ARG A 85 10.96 14.47 9.00
CA ARG A 85 10.07 14.82 10.12
C ARG A 85 10.84 15.15 11.40
N ARG A 86 11.87 14.37 11.73
CA ARG A 86 12.73 14.66 12.89
C ARG A 86 13.45 15.99 12.74
N ASN A 87 14.02 16.28 11.58
CA ASN A 87 14.73 17.53 11.36
C ASN A 87 13.79 18.74 11.49
N VAL A 88 12.59 18.65 10.93
CA VAL A 88 11.56 19.71 11.06
C VAL A 88 11.15 19.89 12.53
N ALA A 89 10.87 18.80 13.25
CA ALA A 89 10.51 18.85 14.66
C ALA A 89 11.63 19.47 15.51
N ASN A 90 12.87 19.07 15.29
CA ASN A 90 14.03 19.60 16.00
C ASN A 90 14.23 21.10 15.73
N SER A 91 14.07 21.55 14.48
CA SER A 91 14.14 22.97 14.13
C SER A 91 13.08 23.78 14.88
N TYR A 92 11.83 23.30 14.85
CA TYR A 92 10.72 23.97 15.53
C TYR A 92 10.96 24.05 17.04
N GLN A 93 11.38 22.94 17.66
CA GLN A 93 11.69 22.90 19.09
C GLN A 93 12.80 23.89 19.43
N SER A 94 13.87 23.96 18.62
CA SER A 94 14.97 24.89 18.84
C SER A 94 14.51 26.36 18.79
N ASP A 95 13.54 26.68 17.93
CA ASP A 95 13.02 28.05 17.81
C ASP A 95 12.10 28.40 18.99
N VAL A 96 11.35 27.43 19.52
CA VAL A 96 10.55 27.59 20.74
C VAL A 96 11.46 27.77 21.95
N ASP A 97 12.48 26.93 22.09
CA ASP A 97 13.42 26.98 23.22
C ASP A 97 14.14 28.34 23.24
N LYS A 98 14.62 28.83 22.10
CA LYS A 98 15.21 30.18 21.98
C LYS A 98 14.26 31.29 22.43
N LYS A 99 12.97 31.20 22.10
CA LYS A 99 11.97 32.20 22.52
C LYS A 99 11.75 32.15 24.04
N ILE A 100 11.73 30.96 24.61
CA ILE A 100 11.61 30.75 26.05
C ILE A 100 12.85 31.31 26.76
N GLU A 101 14.05 31.00 26.29
CA GLU A 101 15.31 31.54 26.82
C GLU A 101 15.35 33.07 26.77
N GLN A 102 14.89 33.68 25.68
CA GLN A 102 14.80 35.14 25.56
C GLN A 102 13.77 35.78 26.52
N GLN A 103 12.72 35.04 26.89
CA GLN A 103 11.73 35.49 27.88
C GLN A 103 12.23 35.30 29.31
N LEU A 104 12.94 34.20 29.57
CA LEU A 104 13.56 33.87 30.86
C LEU A 104 14.96 34.45 31.03
N ALA A 105 15.36 35.40 30.18
CA ALA A 105 16.63 36.08 30.30
C ALA A 105 16.79 36.66 31.71
N PRO A 106 17.96 36.50 32.35
CA PRO A 106 18.16 36.83 33.76
C PRO A 106 17.84 38.29 34.06
N GLU A 107 18.08 39.19 33.11
CA GLU A 107 17.73 40.61 33.21
C GLU A 107 16.22 40.85 33.32
N LYS A 108 15.41 40.10 32.55
CA LYS A 108 13.94 40.18 32.61
C LYS A 108 13.38 39.52 33.86
N MET A 109 14.02 38.45 34.33
CA MET A 109 13.64 37.78 35.58
C MET A 109 13.97 38.66 36.80
N GLN A 110 15.11 39.35 36.79
CA GLN A 110 15.48 40.30 37.83
C GLN A 110 14.56 41.51 37.87
N SER A 111 14.16 42.06 36.71
CA SER A 111 13.18 43.15 36.68
C SER A 111 11.79 42.74 37.15
N LEU A 112 11.35 41.52 36.81
CA LEU A 112 10.10 40.94 37.33
C LEU A 112 10.14 40.72 38.84
N ALA A 113 11.26 40.21 39.35
CA ALA A 113 11.46 40.01 40.78
C ALA A 113 11.54 41.34 41.55
N ALA A 114 12.14 42.38 40.96
CA ALA A 114 12.14 43.72 41.54
C ALA A 114 10.71 44.29 41.61
N PHE A 115 9.92 44.15 40.55
CA PHE A 115 8.52 44.58 40.52
C PHE A 115 7.63 43.86 41.54
N LEU A 116 7.86 42.57 41.80
CA LEU A 116 7.07 41.80 42.77
C LEU A 116 7.43 42.07 44.24
N ASN A 117 8.58 42.73 44.50
CA ASN A 117 9.05 43.05 45.84
C ASN A 117 8.78 44.52 46.25
N GLU A 118 8.19 45.33 45.37
CA GLU A 118 7.58 46.64 45.68
C GLU A 118 6.12 46.49 46.13
#